data_AF-A0A7Z9ZG11-F1
#
_entry.id   AF-A0A7Z9ZG11-F1
#
_cell.length_a   1.000
_cell.length_b   1.000
_cell.length_c   1.000
_cell.angle_alpha   90.00
_cell.angle_beta   90.00
_cell.angle_gamma   90.00
#
_symmetry.space_group_name_H-M   'P 1'
#
loop_
_entity.id
_entity.type
_entity.pdbx_description
1 polymer ?
#
loop_
_entity_poly.entity_id
_entity_poly.type
_entity_poly.pdbx_seq_one_letter_code
_entity_poly.pdbx_strand_id
1 'polypeptide(L)'
;LAERFKGYAAELGLDAEAFVACLESGETAAQVQAELEQGQAAGVRGTPAFFVNDWFVSGAQPYEVFQETIEKALRGEHPPPTPTPLPPGATPFDPNPERPGYTYGGDATHGSAEAEIVLVEFVDLQSSENRQHFLDVWPELEETYVEPGKVRLIIKHFPAADHAPAFKAAEAAECAGQQEAFWAMYDLLFRRQEEWSQAKDVPDTLKGYAAELGLDADDFGTCLDEGQTEEKVKQDFTIGQQNQFPPAPQFFIIAEGRGMYVPSDKLQETIEQLLAK
;
A
#
# COMPACT_ATOMS: atom_id res chain seq x y z
N LEU A 1 17.48 -30.31 17.66
CA LEU A 1 17.88 -28.91 17.43
C LEU A 1 19.03 -28.50 18.36
N ALA A 2 18.93 -28.72 19.68
CA ALA A 2 19.96 -28.36 20.66
C ALA A 2 21.39 -28.87 20.32
N GLU A 3 21.53 -30.15 19.95
CA GLU A 3 22.83 -30.72 19.54
C GLU A 3 23.46 -30.03 18.30
N ARG A 4 22.64 -29.48 17.42
CA ARG A 4 23.14 -28.73 16.25
C ARG A 4 23.65 -27.35 16.67
N PHE A 5 22.97 -26.68 17.60
CA PHE A 5 23.43 -25.40 18.15
C PHE A 5 24.64 -25.55 19.08
N LYS A 6 24.80 -26.70 19.74
CA LYS A 6 26.00 -27.04 20.52
C LYS A 6 27.28 -26.98 19.68
N GLY A 7 27.23 -27.48 18.44
CA GLY A 7 28.32 -27.38 17.48
C GLY A 7 28.68 -25.93 17.15
N TYR A 8 27.68 -25.09 16.88
CA TYR A 8 27.89 -23.66 16.62
C TYR A 8 28.47 -22.92 17.84
N ALA A 9 28.02 -23.26 19.05
CA ALA A 9 28.58 -22.70 20.27
C ALA A 9 30.09 -23.00 20.42
N ALA A 10 30.51 -24.25 20.14
CA ALA A 10 31.92 -24.64 20.17
C ALA A 10 32.75 -23.93 19.08
N GLU A 11 32.22 -23.78 17.86
CA GLU A 11 32.87 -23.03 16.77
C GLU A 11 33.07 -21.54 17.13
N LEU A 12 32.13 -20.95 17.86
CA LEU A 12 32.21 -19.58 18.37
C LEU A 12 33.07 -19.45 19.65
N GLY A 13 33.64 -20.55 20.16
CA GLY A 13 34.46 -20.57 21.37
C GLY A 13 33.67 -20.38 22.68
N LEU A 14 32.36 -20.62 22.65
CA LEU A 14 31.47 -20.57 23.81
C LEU A 14 31.51 -21.89 24.60
N ASP A 15 31.13 -21.83 25.88
CA ASP A 15 30.88 -23.04 26.67
C ASP A 15 29.63 -23.76 26.13
N ALA A 16 29.87 -24.87 25.46
CA ALA A 16 28.83 -25.62 24.77
C ALA A 16 27.84 -26.30 25.73
N GLU A 17 28.27 -26.67 26.94
CA GLU A 17 27.36 -27.27 27.94
C GLU A 17 26.49 -26.20 28.58
N ALA A 18 27.08 -25.04 28.93
CA ALA A 18 26.33 -23.90 29.44
C ALA A 18 25.33 -23.35 28.42
N PHE A 19 25.71 -23.28 27.14
CA PHE A 19 24.81 -22.83 26.06
C PHE A 19 23.60 -23.76 25.90
N VAL A 20 23.81 -25.07 25.92
CA VAL A 20 22.71 -26.04 25.82
C VAL A 20 21.78 -25.92 27.03
N ALA A 21 22.34 -25.80 28.24
CA ALA A 21 21.54 -25.59 29.45
C ALA A 21 20.68 -24.32 29.37
N CYS A 22 21.23 -23.21 28.87
CA CYS A 22 20.50 -21.97 28.60
C CYS A 22 19.35 -22.19 27.60
N LEU A 23 19.64 -22.78 26.44
CA LEU A 23 18.65 -23.01 25.40
C LEU A 23 17.51 -23.94 25.85
N GLU A 24 17.83 -25.00 26.60
CA GLU A 24 16.85 -25.97 27.11
C GLU A 24 16.01 -25.43 28.26
N SER A 25 16.55 -24.49 29.05
CA SER A 25 15.80 -23.85 30.14
C SER A 25 14.63 -23.01 29.63
N GLY A 26 14.70 -22.53 28.37
CA GLY A 26 13.72 -21.62 27.80
C GLY A 26 13.72 -20.23 28.46
N GLU A 27 14.74 -19.88 29.24
CA GLU A 27 14.80 -18.63 30.00
C GLU A 27 14.67 -17.37 29.12
N THR A 28 15.09 -17.44 27.86
CA THR A 28 15.00 -16.34 26.88
C THR A 28 13.67 -16.33 26.11
N ALA A 29 12.84 -17.38 26.20
CA ALA A 29 11.62 -17.49 25.41
C ALA A 29 10.61 -16.38 25.74
N ALA A 30 10.52 -15.96 27.00
CA ALA A 30 9.67 -14.87 27.42
C ALA A 30 10.11 -13.53 26.80
N GLN A 31 11.42 -13.30 26.69
CA GLN A 31 11.95 -12.10 26.03
C GLN A 31 11.64 -12.12 24.53
N VAL A 32 11.90 -13.25 23.84
CA VAL A 32 11.61 -13.38 22.40
C VAL A 32 10.12 -13.19 22.12
N GLN A 33 9.24 -13.70 23.00
CA GLN A 33 7.80 -13.49 22.89
C GLN A 33 7.41 -12.02 23.08
N ALA A 34 8.01 -11.33 24.06
CA ALA A 34 7.78 -9.91 24.26
C ALA A 34 8.29 -9.06 23.08
N GLU A 35 9.43 -9.40 22.48
CA GLU A 35 9.96 -8.75 21.28
C GLU A 35 9.06 -8.99 20.06
N LEU A 36 8.49 -10.19 19.91
CA LEU A 36 7.48 -10.49 18.89
C LEU A 36 6.25 -9.60 19.05
N GLU A 37 5.72 -9.50 20.27
CA GLU A 37 4.56 -8.65 20.59
C GLU A 37 4.85 -7.17 20.36
N GLN A 38 6.04 -6.70 20.73
CA GLN A 38 6.48 -5.33 20.45
C GLN A 38 6.59 -5.06 18.95
N GLY A 39 7.16 -5.98 18.18
CA GLY A 39 7.23 -5.87 16.73
C GLY A 39 5.84 -5.82 16.11
N GLN A 40 4.94 -6.73 16.49
CA GLN A 40 3.57 -6.74 16.01
C GLN A 40 2.80 -5.47 16.37
N ALA A 41 2.95 -4.99 17.60
CA ALA A 41 2.39 -3.71 18.03
C ALA A 41 2.93 -2.58 17.16
N ALA A 42 4.24 -2.57 16.86
CA ALA A 42 4.88 -1.61 15.98
C ALA A 42 4.55 -1.78 14.47
N GLY A 43 3.64 -2.68 14.10
CA GLY A 43 3.21 -2.90 12.72
C GLY A 43 4.04 -3.92 11.94
N VAL A 44 5.02 -4.59 12.55
CA VAL A 44 5.80 -5.66 11.89
C VAL A 44 4.92 -6.87 11.60
N ARG A 45 4.81 -7.22 10.31
CA ARG A 45 4.03 -8.39 9.84
C ARG A 45 4.90 -9.51 9.27
N GLY A 46 6.18 -9.25 9.06
CA GLY A 46 7.12 -10.21 8.46
C GLY A 46 8.56 -9.79 8.70
N THR A 47 9.50 -10.69 8.40
CA THR A 47 10.94 -10.40 8.49
C THR A 47 11.60 -10.56 7.11
N PRO A 48 12.65 -9.78 6.81
CA PRO A 48 13.23 -8.75 7.67
C PRO A 48 12.38 -7.47 7.68
N ALA A 49 12.41 -6.75 8.79
CA ALA A 49 11.72 -5.48 8.99
C ALA A 49 12.61 -4.58 9.86
N PHE A 50 12.69 -3.31 9.50
CA PHE A 50 13.64 -2.38 10.12
C PHE A 50 12.95 -1.06 10.44
N PHE A 51 13.43 -0.44 11.51
CA PHE A 51 13.10 0.94 11.85
C PHE A 51 14.39 1.77 11.76
N VAL A 52 14.36 2.85 10.96
CA VAL A 52 15.42 3.86 10.89
C VAL A 52 14.84 5.13 11.50
N ASN A 53 15.02 5.30 12.82
CA ASN A 53 14.21 6.24 13.62
C ASN A 53 12.72 5.98 13.37
N ASP A 54 11.99 6.96 12.83
CA ASP A 54 10.56 6.89 12.55
C ASP A 54 10.23 6.22 11.20
N TRP A 55 11.23 5.91 10.38
CA TRP A 55 11.03 5.28 9.07
C TRP A 55 10.93 3.76 9.20
N PHE A 56 9.83 3.18 8.73
CA PHE A 56 9.66 1.73 8.64
C PHE A 56 10.11 1.22 7.26
N VAL A 57 11.08 0.31 7.23
CA VAL A 57 11.56 -0.35 6.03
C VAL A 57 11.16 -1.83 6.08
N SER A 58 10.21 -2.20 5.24
CA SER A 58 9.66 -3.56 5.20
C SER A 58 10.35 -4.41 4.14
N GLY A 59 10.72 -5.63 4.52
CA GLY A 59 11.28 -6.63 3.63
C GLY A 59 12.78 -6.48 3.37
N ALA A 60 13.29 -7.39 2.55
CA ALA A 60 14.69 -7.40 2.15
C ALA A 60 14.91 -6.34 1.05
N GLN A 61 15.16 -5.10 1.45
CA GLN A 61 15.39 -3.98 0.54
C GLN A 61 16.86 -3.87 0.09
N PRO A 62 17.14 -3.27 -1.09
CA PRO A 62 18.50 -2.94 -1.52
C PRO A 62 19.19 -1.93 -0.61
N TYR A 63 20.52 -1.87 -0.70
CA TYR A 63 21.34 -0.93 0.10
C TYR A 63 20.91 0.53 -0.10
N GLU A 64 20.53 0.89 -1.32
CA GLU A 64 20.15 2.24 -1.71
C GLU A 64 18.93 2.74 -0.94
N VAL A 65 17.95 1.87 -0.67
CA VAL A 65 16.76 2.19 0.14
C VAL A 65 17.17 2.54 1.57
N PHE A 66 18.07 1.74 2.16
CA PHE A 66 18.58 2.02 3.50
C PHE A 66 19.40 3.31 3.55
N GLN A 67 20.27 3.52 2.56
CA GLN A 67 21.08 4.72 2.48
C GLN A 67 20.20 5.97 2.44
N GLU A 68 19.22 6.01 1.54
CA GLU A 68 18.31 7.15 1.40
C GLU A 68 17.51 7.39 2.68
N THR A 69 16.95 6.32 3.27
CA THR A 69 16.17 6.40 4.52
C THR A 69 17.02 6.94 5.68
N ILE A 70 18.26 6.47 5.81
CA ILE A 70 19.20 6.95 6.84
C ILE A 70 19.57 8.42 6.59
N GLU A 71 19.83 8.81 5.34
CA GLU A 71 20.15 10.20 4.99
C GLU A 71 18.98 11.15 5.30
N LYS A 72 17.73 10.75 5.03
CA LYS A 72 16.52 11.49 5.42
C LYS A 72 16.43 11.62 6.95
N ALA A 73 16.57 10.52 7.68
CA ALA A 73 16.55 10.53 9.14
C ALA A 73 17.64 11.42 9.75
N LEU A 74 18.85 11.45 9.16
CA LEU A 74 19.95 12.34 9.59
C LEU A 74 19.67 13.82 9.33
N ARG A 75 18.85 14.15 8.33
CA ARG A 75 18.38 15.53 8.07
C ARG A 75 17.21 15.95 8.96
N GLY A 76 16.74 15.06 9.83
CA GLY A 76 15.56 15.30 10.67
C GLY A 76 14.26 15.23 9.88
N GLU A 77 14.29 14.62 8.69
CA GLU A 77 13.07 14.33 7.94
C GLU A 77 12.37 13.13 8.59
N HIS A 78 11.07 13.30 8.77
CA HIS A 78 10.18 12.23 9.18
C HIS A 78 9.47 11.72 7.94
N PRO A 79 9.08 10.43 7.88
CA PRO A 79 8.20 9.99 6.82
C PRO A 79 6.95 10.88 6.79
N PRO A 80 6.33 11.11 5.62
CA PRO A 80 4.96 11.61 5.61
C PRO A 80 4.15 10.74 6.57
N PRO A 81 3.11 11.25 7.24
CA PRO A 81 2.35 10.49 8.23
C PRO A 81 1.75 9.22 7.60
N THR A 82 2.55 8.17 7.55
CA THR A 82 2.13 6.79 7.54
C THR A 82 1.85 6.53 9.01
N PRO A 83 0.60 6.21 9.36
CA PRO A 83 0.23 6.13 10.75
C PRO A 83 1.14 5.11 11.42
N THR A 84 1.69 5.55 12.55
CA THR A 84 1.81 4.86 13.83
C THR A 84 1.70 3.32 13.77
N PRO A 85 2.48 2.57 14.59
CA PRO A 85 2.07 1.26 15.09
C PRO A 85 0.56 1.04 14.97
N LEU A 86 0.11 0.19 14.02
CA LEU A 86 -1.32 0.06 13.71
C LEU A 86 -2.08 -0.13 15.03
N PRO A 87 -3.24 0.53 15.23
CA PRO A 87 -4.03 0.29 16.44
C PRO A 87 -4.24 -1.22 16.65
N PRO A 88 -4.21 -1.73 17.89
CA PRO A 88 -4.36 -3.16 18.13
C PRO A 88 -5.59 -3.74 17.42
N GLY A 89 -5.37 -4.73 16.56
CA GLY A 89 -6.42 -5.37 15.76
C GLY A 89 -6.70 -4.71 14.40
N ALA A 90 -6.13 -3.54 14.12
CA ALA A 90 -6.27 -2.89 12.82
C ALA A 90 -5.38 -3.52 11.75
N THR A 91 -5.84 -3.44 10.51
CA THR A 91 -5.13 -3.85 9.29
C THR A 91 -4.79 -2.63 8.43
N PRO A 92 -3.82 -2.74 7.50
CA PRO A 92 -3.55 -1.66 6.55
C PRO A 92 -4.74 -1.27 5.67
N PHE A 93 -5.77 -2.12 5.55
CA PHE A 93 -6.97 -1.85 4.76
C PHE A 93 -8.06 -1.12 5.55
N ASP A 94 -7.89 -1.01 6.87
CA ASP A 94 -8.89 -0.39 7.73
C ASP A 94 -8.85 1.14 7.55
N PRO A 95 -9.99 1.84 7.65
CA PRO A 95 -10.03 3.29 7.54
C PRO A 95 -9.19 3.95 8.62
N ASN A 96 -8.47 5.03 8.26
CA ASN A 96 -7.74 5.84 9.21
C ASN A 96 -8.62 7.03 9.67
N PRO A 97 -9.09 7.06 10.93
CA PRO A 97 -9.91 8.16 11.43
C PRO A 97 -9.17 9.51 11.46
N GLU A 98 -7.84 9.50 11.49
CA GLU A 98 -7.01 10.71 11.49
C GLU A 98 -6.79 11.27 10.07
N ARG A 99 -7.10 10.48 9.03
CA ARG A 99 -6.99 10.87 7.63
C ARG A 99 -8.21 10.37 6.84
N PRO A 100 -9.36 11.09 6.92
CA PRO A 100 -10.57 10.72 6.19
C PRO A 100 -10.31 10.50 4.70
N GLY A 101 -10.93 9.47 4.12
CA GLY A 101 -10.70 9.08 2.72
C GLY A 101 -9.44 8.23 2.49
N TYR A 102 -8.71 7.88 3.55
CA TYR A 102 -7.53 7.01 3.48
C TYR A 102 -7.56 5.86 4.48
N THR A 103 -6.87 4.78 4.14
CA THR A 103 -6.64 3.65 5.04
C THR A 103 -5.43 3.88 5.94
N TYR A 104 -5.22 3.03 6.94
CA TYR A 104 -3.95 3.04 7.68
C TYR A 104 -2.74 2.67 6.79
N GLY A 105 -2.94 1.93 5.70
CA GLY A 105 -1.93 1.68 4.68
C GLY A 105 -1.60 2.90 3.82
N GLY A 106 -2.29 4.02 4.03
CA GLY A 106 -2.13 5.24 3.23
C GLY A 106 -2.76 5.15 1.84
N ASP A 107 -3.65 4.18 1.62
CA ASP A 107 -4.34 3.99 0.34
C ASP A 107 -5.61 4.84 0.30
N ALA A 108 -5.90 5.45 -0.84
CA ALA A 108 -7.17 6.13 -1.05
C ALA A 108 -8.33 5.12 -0.98
N THR A 109 -9.41 5.51 -0.30
CA THR A 109 -10.58 4.66 -0.10
C THR A 109 -11.90 5.40 -0.36
N HIS A 110 -12.88 4.69 -0.91
CA HIS A 110 -14.21 5.21 -1.24
C HIS A 110 -15.31 4.30 -0.72
N GLY A 111 -16.35 4.87 -0.12
CA GLY A 111 -17.44 4.15 0.53
C GLY A 111 -17.38 4.14 2.06
N SER A 112 -18.34 3.46 2.68
CA SER A 112 -18.52 3.42 4.14
C SER A 112 -17.35 2.77 4.87
N ALA A 113 -16.88 3.39 5.95
CA ALA A 113 -15.90 2.81 6.88
C ALA A 113 -16.39 1.49 7.50
N GLU A 114 -17.71 1.31 7.61
CA GLU A 114 -18.38 0.14 8.18
C GLU A 114 -18.79 -0.90 7.13
N ALA A 115 -18.35 -0.76 5.87
CA ALA A 115 -18.70 -1.70 4.81
C ALA A 115 -18.24 -3.12 5.16
N GLU A 116 -19.13 -4.10 5.00
CA GLU A 116 -18.86 -5.51 5.30
C GLU A 116 -17.86 -6.13 4.33
N ILE A 117 -17.79 -5.58 3.11
CA ILE A 117 -16.90 -6.02 2.04
C ILE A 117 -15.92 -4.90 1.72
N VAL A 118 -14.64 -5.22 1.74
CA VAL A 118 -13.58 -4.33 1.24
C VAL A 118 -13.10 -4.87 -0.10
N LEU A 119 -13.23 -4.04 -1.14
CA LEU A 119 -12.73 -4.30 -2.48
C LEU A 119 -11.43 -3.53 -2.68
N VAL A 120 -10.32 -4.24 -2.87
CA VAL A 120 -9.03 -3.65 -3.26
C VAL A 120 -8.85 -3.83 -4.75
N GLU A 121 -8.71 -2.73 -5.48
CA GLU A 121 -8.39 -2.73 -6.90
C GLU A 121 -6.91 -2.37 -7.09
N PHE A 122 -6.17 -3.23 -7.81
CA PHE A 122 -4.84 -2.91 -8.29
C PHE A 122 -4.95 -2.30 -9.69
N VAL A 123 -4.47 -1.08 -9.82
CA VAL A 123 -4.80 -0.18 -10.93
C VAL A 123 -3.58 0.20 -11.73
N ASP A 124 -3.69 0.09 -13.05
CA ASP A 124 -2.83 0.77 -14.00
C ASP A 124 -3.63 1.88 -14.69
N LEU A 125 -3.29 3.14 -14.39
CA LEU A 125 -3.98 4.29 -14.96
C LEU A 125 -3.82 4.43 -16.48
N GLN A 126 -2.82 3.77 -17.09
CA GLN A 126 -2.60 3.76 -18.55
C GLN A 126 -3.22 2.53 -19.24
N SER A 127 -3.65 1.50 -18.50
CA SER A 127 -4.29 0.32 -19.09
C SER A 127 -5.65 0.65 -19.72
N SER A 128 -5.87 0.15 -20.94
CA SER A 128 -7.17 0.26 -21.60
C SER A 128 -8.26 -0.54 -20.89
N GLU A 129 -7.91 -1.68 -20.28
CA GLU A 129 -8.81 -2.53 -19.52
C GLU A 129 -9.26 -1.86 -18.22
N ASN A 130 -8.34 -1.25 -17.46
CA ASN A 130 -8.71 -0.47 -16.27
C ASN A 130 -9.60 0.73 -16.65
N ARG A 131 -9.26 1.44 -17.73
CA ARG A 131 -10.12 2.54 -18.21
C ARG A 131 -11.50 2.07 -18.60
N GLN A 132 -11.59 0.94 -19.31
CA GLN A 132 -12.89 0.37 -19.68
C GLN A 132 -13.69 0.00 -18.42
N HIS A 133 -13.06 -0.66 -17.45
CA HIS A 133 -13.68 -0.99 -16.17
C HIS A 133 -14.22 0.28 -15.47
N PHE A 134 -13.40 1.32 -15.36
CA PHE A 134 -13.79 2.59 -14.73
C PHE A 134 -14.97 3.29 -15.44
N LEU A 135 -15.02 3.25 -16.77
CA LEU A 135 -16.08 3.94 -17.52
C LEU A 135 -17.38 3.14 -17.61
N ASP A 136 -17.28 1.81 -17.77
CA ASP A 136 -18.42 0.96 -18.12
C ASP A 136 -18.99 0.20 -16.91
N VAL A 137 -18.17 -0.09 -15.89
CA VAL A 137 -18.56 -1.00 -14.78
C VAL A 137 -18.62 -0.26 -13.45
N TRP A 138 -17.63 0.58 -13.15
CA TRP A 138 -17.53 1.27 -11.86
C TRP A 138 -18.80 2.06 -11.49
N PRO A 139 -19.47 2.83 -12.38
CA PRO A 139 -20.66 3.59 -11.99
C PRO A 139 -21.79 2.73 -11.43
N GLU A 140 -22.03 1.54 -12.01
CA GLU A 140 -23.06 0.61 -11.53
C GLU A 140 -22.64 -0.05 -10.21
N LEU A 141 -21.36 -0.41 -10.06
CA LEU A 141 -20.82 -0.94 -8.80
C LEU A 141 -20.92 0.08 -7.67
N GLU A 142 -20.58 1.33 -7.95
CA GLU A 142 -20.63 2.44 -7.02
C GLU A 142 -22.06 2.67 -6.52
N GLU A 143 -23.01 2.87 -7.43
CA GLU A 143 -24.44 3.09 -7.12
C GLU A 143 -25.06 1.90 -6.36
N THR A 144 -24.72 0.67 -6.76
CA THR A 144 -25.38 -0.55 -6.23
C THR A 144 -24.82 -1.00 -4.89
N TYR A 145 -23.52 -0.82 -4.66
CA TYR A 145 -22.81 -1.42 -3.54
C TYR A 145 -22.04 -0.42 -2.67
N VAL A 146 -21.44 0.61 -3.25
CA VAL A 146 -20.56 1.52 -2.51
C VAL A 146 -21.35 2.64 -1.85
N GLU A 147 -22.22 3.35 -2.58
CA GLU A 147 -23.10 4.38 -2.03
C GLU A 147 -24.03 3.85 -0.92
N PRO A 148 -24.63 2.64 -1.05
CA PRO A 148 -25.43 2.05 0.03
C PRO A 148 -24.60 1.55 1.22
N GLY A 149 -23.26 1.66 1.17
CA GLY A 149 -22.36 1.31 2.25
C GLY A 149 -22.07 -0.19 2.41
N LYS A 150 -22.35 -1.02 1.39
CA LYS A 150 -22.12 -2.47 1.44
C LYS A 150 -20.68 -2.84 1.09
N VAL A 151 -20.08 -2.11 0.15
CA VAL A 151 -18.71 -2.29 -0.31
C VAL A 151 -17.91 -1.00 -0.08
N ARG A 152 -16.64 -1.13 0.30
CA ARG A 152 -15.67 -0.03 0.32
C ARG A 152 -14.52 -0.35 -0.63
N LEU A 153 -14.25 0.56 -1.57
CA LEU A 153 -13.14 0.47 -2.51
C LEU A 153 -11.84 0.99 -1.88
N ILE A 154 -10.71 0.35 -2.20
CA ILE A 154 -9.35 0.78 -1.92
C ILE A 154 -8.55 0.70 -3.21
N ILE A 155 -7.78 1.75 -3.54
CA ILE A 155 -6.89 1.76 -4.71
C ILE A 155 -5.47 1.37 -4.30
N LYS A 156 -4.85 0.50 -5.10
CA LYS A 156 -3.40 0.26 -5.08
C LYS A 156 -2.82 0.45 -6.48
N HIS A 157 -1.75 1.22 -6.58
CA HIS A 157 -1.12 1.49 -7.87
C HIS A 157 -0.27 0.29 -8.32
N PHE A 158 -0.58 -0.26 -9.49
CA PHE A 158 0.16 -1.38 -10.07
C PHE A 158 0.41 -1.20 -11.57
N PRO A 159 1.13 -0.13 -11.98
CA PRO A 159 1.38 0.10 -13.40
C PRO A 159 2.27 -0.98 -14.02
N ALA A 160 2.01 -1.37 -15.26
CA ALA A 160 2.88 -2.25 -16.00
C ALA A 160 4.26 -1.61 -16.23
N ALA A 161 5.32 -2.44 -16.29
CA ALA A 161 6.70 -1.93 -16.41
C ALA A 161 6.97 -1.14 -17.70
N ASP A 162 6.21 -1.40 -18.76
CA ASP A 162 6.26 -0.69 -20.03
C ASP A 162 5.30 0.52 -20.10
N HIS A 163 4.48 0.75 -19.06
CA HIS A 163 3.63 1.92 -18.87
C HIS A 163 4.33 2.98 -18.01
N ALA A 164 5.53 3.42 -18.41
CA ALA A 164 6.31 4.40 -17.64
C ALA A 164 5.53 5.70 -17.29
N PRO A 165 4.70 6.29 -18.18
CA PRO A 165 3.85 7.44 -17.84
C PRO A 165 2.87 7.19 -16.70
N ALA A 166 2.38 5.96 -16.52
CA ALA A 166 1.39 5.62 -15.50
C ALA A 166 1.90 5.79 -14.08
N PHE A 167 3.20 5.60 -13.83
CA PHE A 167 3.80 5.91 -12.52
C PHE A 167 3.61 7.38 -12.15
N LYS A 168 3.82 8.28 -13.11
CA LYS A 168 3.65 9.72 -12.87
C LYS A 168 2.18 10.13 -12.73
N ALA A 169 1.28 9.47 -13.47
CA ALA A 169 -0.15 9.65 -13.28
C ALA A 169 -0.62 9.19 -11.88
N ALA A 170 -0.08 8.07 -11.39
CA ALA A 170 -0.36 7.58 -10.03
C ALA A 170 0.14 8.55 -8.96
N GLU A 171 1.37 9.06 -9.11
CA GLU A 171 1.89 10.12 -8.25
C GLU A 171 1.01 11.38 -8.27
N ALA A 172 0.53 11.80 -9.45
CA ALA A 172 -0.38 12.95 -9.56
C ALA A 172 -1.71 12.73 -8.82
N ALA A 173 -2.28 11.52 -8.85
CA ALA A 173 -3.47 11.19 -8.06
C ALA A 173 -3.19 11.32 -6.55
N GLU A 174 -2.07 10.79 -6.07
CA GLU A 174 -1.66 10.89 -4.66
C GLU A 174 -1.35 12.33 -4.24
N CYS A 175 -0.68 13.12 -5.08
CA CYS A 175 -0.43 14.55 -4.84
C CYS A 175 -1.72 15.35 -4.77
N ALA A 176 -2.68 15.10 -5.66
CA ALA A 176 -4.01 15.70 -5.55
C ALA A 176 -4.72 15.27 -4.25
N GLY A 177 -4.47 14.04 -3.82
CA GLY A 177 -4.92 13.49 -2.55
C GLY A 177 -4.43 14.22 -1.31
N GLN A 178 -3.22 14.80 -1.33
CA GLN A 178 -2.74 15.67 -0.25
C GLN A 178 -3.59 16.95 -0.10
N GLN A 179 -4.33 17.32 -1.14
CA GLN A 179 -5.28 18.43 -1.18
C GLN A 179 -6.74 17.95 -1.24
N GLU A 180 -7.02 16.76 -0.71
CA GLU A 180 -8.36 16.15 -0.63
C GLU A 180 -9.04 15.89 -1.99
N ALA A 181 -8.27 15.90 -3.09
CA ALA A 181 -8.78 15.83 -4.46
C ALA A 181 -8.37 14.54 -5.20
N PHE A 182 -8.02 13.48 -4.48
CA PHE A 182 -7.61 12.19 -5.07
C PHE A 182 -8.62 11.70 -6.12
N TRP A 183 -9.89 11.57 -5.74
CA TRP A 183 -10.94 11.02 -6.61
C TRP A 183 -11.26 11.90 -7.82
N ALA A 184 -11.14 13.22 -7.66
CA ALA A 184 -11.34 14.16 -8.77
C ALA A 184 -10.21 14.05 -9.81
N MET A 185 -8.97 13.93 -9.34
CA MET A 185 -7.82 13.67 -10.22
C MET A 185 -7.90 12.27 -10.86
N TYR A 186 -8.27 11.26 -10.08
CA TYR A 186 -8.43 9.88 -10.56
C TYR A 186 -9.46 9.76 -11.69
N ASP A 187 -10.62 10.43 -11.56
CA ASP A 187 -11.62 10.51 -12.63
C ASP A 187 -11.07 11.19 -13.90
N LEU A 188 -10.40 12.35 -13.75
CA LEU A 188 -9.78 13.04 -14.89
C LEU A 188 -8.74 12.18 -15.60
N LEU A 189 -7.90 11.46 -14.85
CA LEU A 189 -6.86 10.59 -15.39
C LEU A 189 -7.45 9.48 -16.27
N PHE A 190 -8.54 8.84 -15.86
CA PHE A 190 -9.18 7.84 -16.73
C PHE A 190 -9.93 8.46 -17.90
N ARG A 191 -10.67 9.54 -17.68
CA ARG A 191 -11.44 10.18 -18.76
C ARG A 191 -10.53 10.75 -19.86
N ARG A 192 -9.36 11.27 -19.48
CA ARG A 192 -8.36 11.86 -20.39
C ARG A 192 -7.11 11.00 -20.56
N GLN A 193 -7.24 9.67 -20.41
CA GLN A 193 -6.13 8.72 -20.50
C GLN A 193 -5.27 8.91 -21.75
N GLU A 194 -5.89 9.03 -22.93
CA GLU A 194 -5.17 9.22 -24.19
C GLU A 194 -4.37 10.53 -24.25
N GLU A 195 -4.88 11.60 -23.62
CA GLU A 195 -4.24 12.92 -23.63
C GLU A 195 -2.93 12.90 -22.86
N TRP A 196 -2.95 12.49 -21.59
CA TRP A 196 -1.75 12.53 -20.76
C TRP A 196 -0.78 11.38 -21.07
N SER A 197 -1.26 10.19 -21.46
CA SER A 197 -0.38 9.04 -21.74
C SER A 197 0.48 9.23 -22.99
N GLN A 198 0.03 10.08 -23.91
CA GLN A 198 0.74 10.42 -25.15
C GLN A 198 1.35 11.83 -25.12
N ALA A 199 1.20 12.55 -24.01
CA ALA A 199 1.74 13.88 -23.88
C ALA A 199 3.25 13.88 -24.04
N LYS A 200 3.77 14.90 -24.73
CA LYS A 200 5.21 15.13 -24.85
C LYS A 200 5.85 15.38 -23.47
N ASP A 201 5.11 16.08 -22.61
CA ASP A 201 5.48 16.39 -21.23
C ASP A 201 4.34 15.95 -20.32
N VAL A 202 4.46 14.75 -19.78
CA VAL A 202 3.44 14.15 -18.91
C VAL A 202 3.30 14.95 -17.61
N PRO A 203 4.38 15.28 -16.86
CA PRO A 203 4.27 16.12 -15.66
C PRO A 203 3.57 17.47 -15.90
N ASP A 204 3.90 18.19 -16.97
CA ASP A 204 3.26 19.49 -17.27
C ASP A 204 1.76 19.33 -17.56
N THR A 205 1.38 18.29 -18.31
CA THR A 205 -0.03 17.96 -18.57
C THR A 205 -0.79 17.68 -17.27
N LEU A 206 -0.19 16.91 -16.37
CA LEU A 206 -0.79 16.56 -15.07
C LEU A 206 -0.94 17.79 -14.15
N LYS A 207 0.01 18.72 -14.16
CA LYS A 207 -0.12 20.02 -13.47
C LYS A 207 -1.25 20.86 -14.06
N GLY A 208 -1.48 20.77 -15.37
CA GLY A 208 -2.65 21.36 -16.01
C GLY A 208 -3.97 20.85 -15.44
N TYR A 209 -4.08 19.54 -15.18
CA TYR A 209 -5.27 18.96 -14.54
C TYR A 209 -5.43 19.43 -13.09
N ALA A 210 -4.33 19.54 -12.34
CA ALA A 210 -4.37 20.10 -10.98
C ALA A 210 -4.90 21.54 -10.97
N ALA A 211 -4.47 22.36 -11.92
CA ALA A 211 -4.99 23.72 -12.09
C ALA A 211 -6.49 23.75 -12.46
N GLU A 212 -6.95 22.83 -13.31
CA GLU A 212 -8.39 22.68 -13.66
C GLU A 212 -9.24 22.31 -12.43
N LEU A 213 -8.70 21.46 -11.57
CA LEU A 213 -9.34 21.08 -10.30
C LEU A 213 -9.27 22.17 -9.23
N GLY A 214 -8.56 23.28 -9.49
CA GLY A 214 -8.41 24.39 -8.56
C GLY A 214 -7.46 24.08 -7.39
N LEU A 215 -6.53 23.14 -7.56
CA LEU A 215 -5.52 22.82 -6.56
C LEU A 215 -4.47 23.93 -6.45
N ASP A 216 -3.82 24.02 -5.31
CA ASP A 216 -2.65 24.86 -5.13
C ASP A 216 -1.51 24.35 -6.04
N ALA A 217 -1.11 25.20 -6.97
CA ALA A 217 -0.15 24.84 -8.02
C ALA A 217 1.28 24.70 -7.50
N ASP A 218 1.65 25.45 -6.46
CA ASP A 218 2.99 25.38 -5.89
C ASP A 218 3.14 24.10 -5.06
N ASP A 219 2.15 23.78 -4.22
CA ASP A 219 2.13 22.55 -3.43
C ASP A 219 2.05 21.31 -4.32
N PHE A 220 1.14 21.30 -5.30
CA PHE A 220 1.02 20.19 -6.25
C PHE A 220 2.28 20.03 -7.10
N GLY A 221 2.82 21.15 -7.61
CA GLY A 221 4.03 21.18 -8.40
C GLY A 221 5.23 20.61 -7.64
N THR A 222 5.40 21.04 -6.39
CA THR A 222 6.45 20.53 -5.50
C THR A 222 6.28 19.04 -5.23
N CYS A 223 5.06 18.60 -4.87
CA CYS A 223 4.78 17.18 -4.64
C CYS A 223 5.15 16.31 -5.85
N LEU A 224 4.73 16.73 -7.04
CA LEU A 224 4.95 15.97 -8.27
C LEU A 224 6.41 16.04 -8.74
N ASP A 225 7.06 17.21 -8.71
CA ASP A 225 8.42 17.38 -9.22
C ASP A 225 9.48 16.72 -8.32
N GLU A 226 9.27 16.75 -7.01
CA GLU A 226 10.17 16.15 -6.03
C GLU A 226 9.86 14.67 -5.75
N GLY A 227 8.78 14.13 -6.34
CA GLY A 227 8.42 12.71 -6.19
C GLY A 227 7.99 12.36 -4.76
N GLN A 228 7.30 13.26 -4.06
CA GLN A 228 6.93 13.07 -2.65
C GLN A 228 6.05 11.84 -2.43
N THR A 229 5.32 11.41 -3.46
CA THR A 229 4.44 10.23 -3.45
C THR A 229 5.01 9.05 -4.25
N GLU A 230 6.21 9.17 -4.83
CA GLU A 230 6.82 8.12 -5.65
C GLU A 230 7.01 6.82 -4.87
N GLU A 231 7.48 6.94 -3.62
CA GLU A 231 7.70 5.78 -2.75
C GLU A 231 6.39 5.03 -2.43
N LYS A 232 5.27 5.75 -2.25
CA LYS A 232 3.96 5.13 -2.07
C LYS A 232 3.56 4.29 -3.29
N VAL A 233 3.73 4.85 -4.49
CA VAL A 233 3.42 4.15 -5.75
C VAL A 233 4.32 2.92 -5.93
N LYS A 234 5.63 3.05 -5.63
CA LYS A 234 6.59 1.93 -5.67
C LYS A 234 6.26 0.82 -4.67
N GLN A 235 5.76 1.17 -3.49
CA GLN A 235 5.35 0.20 -2.48
C GLN A 235 4.14 -0.62 -2.94
N ASP A 236 3.10 0.02 -3.48
CA ASP A 236 1.96 -0.70 -4.05
C ASP A 236 2.38 -1.61 -5.21
N PHE A 237 3.24 -1.08 -6.09
CA PHE A 237 3.79 -1.84 -7.20
C PHE A 237 4.56 -3.08 -6.73
N THR A 238 5.38 -2.94 -5.69
CA THR A 238 6.14 -4.04 -5.11
C THR A 238 5.23 -5.08 -4.46
N ILE A 239 4.18 -4.65 -3.75
CA ILE A 239 3.18 -5.55 -3.15
C ILE A 239 2.52 -6.38 -4.24
N GLY A 240 2.11 -5.77 -5.36
CA GLY A 240 1.46 -6.52 -6.44
C GLY A 240 2.40 -7.55 -7.08
N GLN A 241 3.68 -7.21 -7.27
CA GLN A 241 4.68 -8.14 -7.81
C GLN A 241 4.94 -9.33 -6.88
N GLN A 242 5.09 -9.09 -5.58
CA GLN A 242 5.35 -10.14 -4.59
C GLN A 242 4.21 -11.17 -4.53
N ASN A 243 2.97 -10.70 -4.72
CA ASN A 243 1.80 -11.56 -4.77
C ASN A 243 1.57 -12.21 -6.14
N GLN A 244 2.43 -11.94 -7.13
CA GLN A 244 2.36 -12.48 -8.48
C GLN A 244 1.00 -12.23 -9.14
N PHE A 245 0.41 -11.06 -8.89
CA PHE A 245 -0.85 -10.72 -9.54
C PHE A 245 -0.68 -10.60 -11.06
N PRO A 246 -1.66 -11.07 -11.85
CA PRO A 246 -1.69 -10.81 -13.28
C PRO A 246 -1.76 -9.30 -13.61
N PRO A 247 -1.56 -8.90 -14.88
CA PRO A 247 -1.73 -7.51 -15.30
C PRO A 247 -3.12 -6.94 -14.97
N ALA A 248 -3.19 -5.67 -14.59
CA ALA A 248 -4.41 -4.98 -14.16
C ALA A 248 -5.52 -4.94 -15.25
N PRO A 249 -6.81 -4.82 -14.88
CA PRO A 249 -7.35 -4.72 -13.51
C PRO A 249 -7.30 -6.06 -12.75
N GLN A 250 -6.99 -5.99 -11.45
CA GLN A 250 -7.01 -7.12 -10.53
C GLN A 250 -7.77 -6.74 -9.27
N PHE A 251 -8.65 -7.63 -8.80
CA PHE A 251 -9.47 -7.38 -7.62
C PHE A 251 -9.11 -8.35 -6.50
N PHE A 252 -9.07 -7.82 -5.28
CA PHE A 252 -8.93 -8.59 -4.07
C PHE A 252 -10.06 -8.21 -3.12
N ILE A 253 -10.85 -9.19 -2.69
CA ILE A 253 -11.96 -8.97 -1.76
C ILE A 253 -11.53 -9.42 -0.37
N ILE A 254 -11.74 -8.57 0.62
CA ILE A 254 -11.67 -8.92 2.04
C ILE A 254 -13.09 -8.90 2.60
N ALA A 255 -13.54 -10.05 3.09
CA ALA A 255 -14.82 -10.22 3.74
C ALA A 255 -14.71 -11.30 4.83
N GLU A 256 -15.44 -11.16 5.94
CA GLU A 256 -15.41 -12.12 7.05
C GLU A 256 -13.99 -12.44 7.58
N GLY A 257 -13.08 -11.46 7.53
CA GLY A 257 -11.68 -11.63 7.93
C GLY A 257 -10.83 -12.48 6.98
N ARG A 258 -11.30 -12.74 5.76
CA ARG A 258 -10.56 -13.51 4.73
C ARG A 258 -10.41 -12.70 3.46
N GLY A 259 -9.20 -12.71 2.92
CA GLY A 259 -8.89 -12.12 1.63
C GLY A 259 -8.90 -13.16 0.50
N MET A 260 -9.44 -12.80 -0.66
CA MET A 260 -9.42 -13.65 -1.85
C MET A 260 -9.21 -12.83 -3.13
N TYR A 261 -8.42 -13.38 -4.05
CA TYR A 261 -8.30 -12.85 -5.40
C TYR A 261 -9.59 -13.13 -6.20
N VAL A 262 -10.05 -12.16 -6.96
CA VAL A 262 -11.26 -12.24 -7.78
C VAL A 262 -10.96 -11.75 -9.20
N PRO A 263 -11.11 -12.61 -10.21
CA PRO A 263 -11.06 -12.20 -11.61
C PRO A 263 -12.15 -11.18 -11.95
N SER A 264 -11.86 -10.23 -12.84
CA SER A 264 -12.75 -9.14 -13.21
C SER A 264 -14.13 -9.62 -13.71
N ASP A 265 -14.18 -10.72 -14.46
CA ASP A 265 -15.43 -11.32 -14.97
C ASP A 265 -16.27 -12.00 -13.89
N LYS A 266 -15.70 -12.20 -12.69
CA LYS A 266 -16.35 -12.81 -11.52
C LYS A 266 -16.63 -11.84 -10.40
N LEU A 267 -16.25 -10.57 -10.53
CA LEU A 267 -16.32 -9.59 -9.47
C LEU A 267 -17.74 -9.41 -8.91
N GLN A 268 -18.69 -9.06 -9.77
CA GLN A 268 -20.07 -8.83 -9.37
C GLN A 268 -20.72 -10.08 -8.75
N GLU A 269 -20.61 -11.23 -9.41
CA GLU A 269 -21.14 -12.51 -8.92
C GLU A 269 -20.59 -12.83 -7.50
N THR A 270 -19.30 -12.55 -7.27
CA THR A 270 -18.66 -12.80 -5.98
C THR A 270 -19.19 -11.86 -4.89
N ILE A 271 -19.34 -10.57 -5.19
CA ILE A 271 -19.91 -9.58 -4.25
C ILE A 271 -21.34 -9.98 -3.86
N GLU A 272 -22.18 -10.34 -4.84
CA GLU A 272 -23.56 -10.77 -4.60
C GLU A 272 -23.64 -12.02 -3.72
N GLN A 273 -22.76 -13.00 -3.95
CA GLN A 273 -22.70 -14.22 -3.13
C GLN A 273 -22.25 -13.96 -1.68
N LEU A 274 -21.40 -12.96 -1.45
CA LEU A 274 -20.95 -12.57 -0.12
C LEU A 274 -22.05 -11.83 0.65
N LEU A 275 -22.77 -10.93 -0.01
CA LEU A 275 -23.85 -10.15 0.59
C LEU A 275 -25.14 -10.95 0.86
N ALA A 276 -25.28 -12.12 0.24
CA ALA A 276 -26.46 -12.97 0.40
C ALA A 276 -26.40 -13.93 1.62
N LYS A 277 -25.29 -13.94 2.36
CA LYS A 277 -25.07 -14.81 3.54
C LYS A 277 -25.51 -14.15 4.83
#